data_AF-A0A9Q3IH46-F1
#
_entry.id   AF-A0A9Q3IH46-F1
#
_cell.length_a   1.000
_cell.length_b   1.000
_cell.length_c   1.000
_cell.angle_alpha   90.00
_cell.angle_beta   90.00
_cell.angle_gamma   90.00
#
_symmetry.space_group_name_H-M   'P 1'
#
loop_
_entity.id
_entity.type
_entity.pdbx_description
1 polymer ?
#
loop_
_entity_poly.entity_id
_entity_poly.type
_entity_poly.pdbx_seq_one_letter_code
_entity_poly.pdbx_strand_id
1 'polypeptide(L)'
;MTTISHLLQPLVDDLIKLKGPMKIPTFKEPNGQIIPLLLLTIVGDSGTTHKVGGFASHSEKYFYTWCLAKDTNIANIQCGPGFEGQRTQEKGFQWKNARNRQKIVLLRESGVQYSELN
;
A
#
# COMPACT_ATOMS: atom_id res chain seq x y z
N MET A 1 -3.17 -10.92 7.94
CA MET A 1 -1.70 -10.76 8.09
C MET A 1 -1.47 -9.64 9.07
N THR A 2 -0.96 -9.94 10.26
CA THR A 2 -0.70 -8.93 11.31
C THR A 2 0.80 -8.72 11.52
N THR A 3 1.62 -9.76 11.34
CA THR A 3 3.05 -9.72 11.67
C THR A 3 3.87 -8.69 10.87
N ILE A 4 3.75 -8.65 9.54
CA ILE A 4 4.49 -7.67 8.72
C ILE A 4 4.03 -6.24 8.99
N SER A 5 2.73 -6.01 9.13
CA SER A 5 2.19 -4.68 9.45
C SER A 5 2.70 -4.19 10.81
N HIS A 6 2.72 -5.05 11.84
CA HIS A 6 3.30 -4.69 13.14
C HIS A 6 4.79 -4.37 13.07
N LEU A 7 5.56 -5.04 12.20
CA LEU A 7 6.99 -4.73 11.99
C LEU A 7 7.20 -3.41 11.25
N LEU A 8 6.32 -3.09 10.28
CA LEU A 8 6.41 -1.87 9.50
C LEU A 8 5.89 -0.65 10.25
N GLN A 9 4.94 -0.82 11.17
CA GLN A 9 4.30 0.27 11.90
C GLN A 9 5.28 1.31 12.46
N PRO A 10 6.32 0.96 13.25
CA PRO A 10 7.24 1.97 13.78
C PRO A 10 7.98 2.75 12.68
N LEU A 11 8.34 2.08 11.57
CA LEU A 11 9.00 2.74 10.44
C LEU A 11 8.05 3.70 9.73
N VAL A 12 6.81 3.29 9.51
CA VAL A 12 5.78 4.12 8.87
C VAL A 12 5.45 5.33 9.76
N ASP A 13 5.29 5.12 11.06
CA ASP A 13 5.04 6.19 12.03
C ASP A 13 6.16 7.24 12.02
N ASP A 14 7.43 6.81 11.94
CA ASP A 14 8.56 7.73 11.84
C ASP A 14 8.62 8.45 10.49
N LEU A 15 8.34 7.75 9.38
CA LEU A 15 8.29 8.36 8.05
C LEU A 15 7.17 9.40 7.93
N ILE A 16 6.02 9.17 8.56
CA ILE A 16 4.90 10.14 8.59
C ILE A 16 5.33 11.43 9.31
N LYS A 17 6.10 11.34 10.40
CA LYS A 17 6.64 12.53 11.10
C LYS A 17 7.56 13.36 10.19
N LEU A 18 8.20 12.71 9.22
CA LEU A 18 9.11 13.33 8.26
C LEU A 18 8.42 13.85 6.98
N LYS A 19 7.11 13.61 6.81
CA LYS A 19 6.33 14.05 5.63
C LYS A 19 6.21 15.57 5.50
N GLY A 20 6.65 16.33 6.50
CA GLY A 20 6.70 17.79 6.48
C GLY A 20 8.03 18.34 5.93
N PRO A 21 8.06 19.63 5.54
CA PRO A 21 9.30 20.30 5.19
C PRO A 21 10.27 20.26 6.38
N MET A 22 11.39 19.54 6.23
CA MET A 22 12.44 19.50 7.26
C MET A 22 13.61 20.40 6.86
N LYS A 23 14.14 21.15 7.82
CA LYS A 23 15.31 22.01 7.60
C LYS A 23 16.57 21.22 7.93
N ILE A 24 17.38 20.91 6.92
CA ILE A 24 18.63 20.17 7.10
C ILE A 24 19.82 21.10 6.82
N PRO A 25 20.65 21.41 7.85
CA PRO A 25 21.94 22.07 7.66
C PRO A 25 22.85 21.22 6.78
N THR A 26 23.52 21.87 5.82
CA THR A 26 24.56 21.21 5.02
C THR A 26 25.83 22.06 5.07
N PHE A 27 26.96 21.49 4.64
CA PHE A 27 28.22 22.23 4.57
C PHE A 27 28.10 23.51 3.70
N LYS A 28 27.32 23.44 2.61
CA LYS A 28 27.11 24.59 1.71
C LYS A 28 26.01 25.54 2.19
N GLU A 29 25.07 25.05 2.99
CA GLU A 29 23.95 25.82 3.54
C GLU A 29 23.90 25.64 5.07
N PRO A 30 24.73 26.36 5.84
CA PRO A 30 24.80 26.23 7.30
C PRO A 30 23.48 26.62 7.98
N ASN A 31 22.73 27.54 7.36
CA ASN A 31 21.41 27.93 7.84
C ASN A 31 20.34 26.86 7.56
N GLY A 32 20.64 25.86 6.73
CA GLY A 32 19.78 24.72 6.41
C GLY A 32 18.83 24.94 5.25
N GLN A 33 18.66 23.87 4.47
CA GLN A 33 17.76 23.80 3.31
C GLN A 33 16.47 23.05 3.69
N ILE A 34 15.33 23.54 3.21
CA ILE A 34 14.06 22.83 3.33
C ILE A 34 14.04 21.70 2.31
N ILE A 35 13.92 20.46 2.78
CA ILE A 35 13.83 19.26 1.94
C ILE A 35 12.49 18.58 2.22
N PRO A 36 11.65 18.34 1.19
CA PRO A 36 10.48 17.50 1.33
C PRO A 36 10.88 16.02 1.32
N LEU A 37 10.42 15.23 2.29
CA LEU A 37 10.53 13.77 2.25
C LEU A 37 9.23 13.17 1.72
N LEU A 38 9.34 12.30 0.71
CA LEU A 38 8.21 11.60 0.11
C LEU A 38 8.49 10.09 0.08
N LEU A 39 7.56 9.29 0.61
CA LEU A 39 7.54 7.85 0.41
C LEU A 39 6.78 7.55 -0.89
N LEU A 40 7.49 7.07 -1.93
CA LEU A 40 6.95 7.01 -3.29
C LEU A 40 6.51 5.61 -3.74
N THR A 41 7.27 4.55 -3.44
CA THR A 41 6.99 3.23 -4.01
C THR A 41 7.45 2.06 -3.14
N ILE A 42 6.75 0.94 -3.27
CA ILE A 42 7.11 -0.36 -2.68
C ILE A 42 7.83 -1.16 -3.76
N VAL A 43 9.09 -1.51 -3.52
CA VAL A 43 9.90 -2.33 -4.45
C VAL A 43 10.06 -3.73 -3.88
N GLY A 44 9.68 -4.73 -4.68
CA GLY A 44 9.82 -6.14 -4.33
C GLY A 44 9.21 -7.03 -5.42
N ASP A 45 9.30 -8.34 -5.24
CA ASP A 45 8.56 -9.26 -6.12
C ASP A 45 7.03 -9.07 -5.96
N SER A 46 6.24 -9.68 -6.87
CA SER A 46 4.77 -9.57 -6.83
C SER A 46 4.22 -10.10 -5.50
N GLY A 47 4.73 -11.21 -4.98
CA GLY A 47 4.24 -11.75 -3.70
C GLY A 47 4.43 -10.77 -2.52
N THR A 48 5.58 -10.10 -2.49
CA THR A 48 5.99 -9.16 -1.44
C THR A 48 5.24 -7.86 -1.56
N THR A 49 5.17 -7.28 -2.76
CA THR A 49 4.43 -6.03 -3.02
C THR A 49 2.94 -6.19 -2.73
N HIS A 50 2.33 -7.34 -3.03
CA HIS A 50 0.95 -7.61 -2.68
C HIS A 50 0.76 -7.68 -1.16
N LYS A 51 1.59 -8.45 -0.45
CA LYS A 51 1.49 -8.60 1.01
C LYS A 51 1.68 -7.29 1.75
N VAL A 52 2.70 -6.53 1.35
CA VAL A 52 3.12 -5.28 2.00
C VAL A 52 2.23 -4.10 1.58
N GLY A 53 1.68 -4.10 0.37
CA GLY A 53 0.71 -3.10 -0.09
C GLY A 53 -0.73 -3.36 0.36
N GLY A 54 -1.01 -4.51 0.99
CA GLY A 54 -2.37 -4.86 1.40
C GLY A 54 -3.25 -5.34 0.25
N PHE A 55 -2.67 -5.85 -0.84
CA PHE A 55 -3.42 -6.43 -1.96
C PHE A 55 -3.58 -7.94 -1.81
N ALA A 56 -4.67 -8.47 -2.36
CA ALA A 56 -4.95 -9.90 -2.44
C ALA A 56 -3.88 -10.63 -3.27
N SER A 57 -3.69 -11.94 -3.07
CA SER A 57 -2.68 -12.72 -3.80
C SER A 57 -2.86 -12.64 -5.33
N HIS A 58 -1.80 -12.87 -6.09
CA HIS A 58 -1.84 -13.02 -7.56
C HIS A 58 -2.80 -14.11 -8.07
N SER A 59 -3.22 -15.03 -7.20
CA SER A 59 -4.20 -16.08 -7.50
C SER A 59 -5.66 -15.64 -7.32
N GLU A 60 -5.89 -14.41 -6.84
CA GLU A 60 -7.22 -13.88 -6.55
C GLU A 60 -7.77 -13.11 -7.75
N LYS A 61 -9.06 -12.76 -7.69
CA LYS A 61 -9.80 -12.05 -8.75
C LYS A 61 -9.10 -10.79 -9.28
N TYR A 62 -8.30 -10.13 -8.43
CA TYR A 62 -7.49 -8.98 -8.76
C TYR A 62 -6.02 -9.31 -8.49
N PHE A 63 -5.29 -9.63 -9.54
CA PHE A 63 -3.91 -10.11 -9.45
C PHE A 63 -2.86 -9.03 -9.77
N TYR A 64 -3.28 -7.81 -10.13
CA TYR A 64 -2.41 -6.65 -10.29
C TYR A 64 -2.60 -5.67 -9.12
N THR A 65 -1.51 -5.07 -8.65
CA THR A 65 -1.52 -3.98 -7.65
C THR A 65 -1.81 -2.61 -8.25
N TRP A 66 -1.68 -2.45 -9.57
CA TRP A 66 -1.81 -1.17 -10.25
C TRP A 66 -3.18 -0.92 -10.88
N CYS A 67 -3.87 -1.97 -11.32
CA CYS A 67 -5.19 -1.83 -11.93
C CYS A 67 -6.12 -3.00 -11.62
N LEU A 68 -7.43 -2.76 -11.77
CA LEU A 68 -8.49 -3.74 -11.56
C LEU A 68 -8.65 -4.70 -12.75
N ALA A 69 -7.56 -5.38 -13.14
CA ALA A 69 -7.60 -6.45 -14.13
C ALA A 69 -8.31 -7.69 -13.55
N LYS A 70 -9.19 -8.31 -14.36
CA LYS A 70 -10.10 -9.40 -13.92
C LYS A 70 -9.96 -10.72 -14.70
N ASP A 71 -8.94 -10.86 -15.54
CA ASP A 71 -8.70 -12.08 -16.33
C ASP A 71 -7.36 -12.70 -15.95
N THR A 72 -7.34 -13.99 -15.66
CA THR A 72 -6.11 -14.74 -15.37
C THR A 72 -5.43 -15.29 -16.62
N ASN A 73 -6.09 -15.23 -17.78
CA ASN A 73 -5.48 -15.55 -19.07
C ASN A 73 -4.70 -14.36 -19.61
N ILE A 74 -3.37 -14.49 -19.61
CA ILE A 74 -2.43 -13.44 -20.03
C ILE A 74 -2.75 -12.87 -21.41
N ALA A 75 -3.22 -13.71 -22.34
CA ALA A 75 -3.55 -13.26 -23.69
C ALA A 75 -4.75 -12.31 -23.75
N ASN A 76 -5.62 -12.34 -22.74
CA ASN A 76 -6.87 -11.58 -22.67
C ASN A 76 -6.86 -10.51 -21.58
N ILE A 77 -5.74 -10.33 -20.87
CA ILE A 77 -5.64 -9.31 -19.80
C ILE A 77 -5.89 -7.94 -20.42
N GLN A 78 -6.94 -7.28 -19.94
CA GLN A 78 -7.14 -5.86 -20.11
C GLN A 78 -6.89 -5.16 -18.78
N CYS A 79 -6.05 -4.13 -18.79
CA CYS A 79 -5.84 -3.33 -17.60
C CYS A 79 -7.11 -2.51 -17.36
N GLY A 80 -7.73 -2.74 -16.20
CA GLY A 80 -8.86 -1.96 -15.74
C GLY A 80 -8.45 -0.55 -15.32
N PRO A 81 -9.36 0.22 -14.72
CA PRO A 81 -8.99 1.47 -14.06
C PRO A 81 -7.94 1.20 -12.96
N GLY A 82 -7.06 2.19 -12.77
CA GLY A 82 -6.07 2.15 -11.70
C GLY A 82 -6.71 2.14 -10.32
N PHE A 83 -5.98 1.63 -9.33
CA PHE A 83 -6.40 1.81 -7.94
C PHE A 83 -6.28 3.28 -7.54
N GLU A 84 -7.35 3.83 -6.99
CA GLU A 84 -7.33 5.16 -6.39
C GLU A 84 -6.90 5.05 -4.91
N GLY A 85 -5.91 5.84 -4.51
CA GLY A 85 -5.31 5.73 -3.17
C GLY A 85 -6.34 5.85 -2.04
N GLN A 86 -7.22 6.86 -2.11
CA GLN A 86 -8.26 7.08 -1.10
C GLN A 86 -9.21 5.88 -0.99
N ARG A 87 -9.67 5.35 -2.13
CA ARG A 87 -10.56 4.18 -2.15
C ARG A 87 -9.88 2.93 -1.60
N THR A 88 -8.59 2.78 -1.85
CA THR A 88 -7.79 1.64 -1.37
C THR A 88 -7.64 1.71 0.15
N GLN A 89 -7.39 2.91 0.70
CA GLN A 89 -7.39 3.18 2.15
C GLN A 89 -8.74 2.87 2.79
N GLU A 90 -9.83 3.39 2.25
CA GLU A 90 -11.18 3.15 2.76
C GLU A 90 -11.50 1.65 2.83
N LYS A 91 -11.15 0.88 1.79
CA LYS A 91 -11.32 -0.58 1.78
C LYS A 91 -10.40 -1.28 2.77
N GLY A 92 -9.16 -0.82 2.92
CA GLY A 92 -8.24 -1.29 3.94
C GLY A 92 -8.79 -1.10 5.36
N PHE A 93 -9.33 0.08 5.68
CA PHE A 93 -9.94 0.36 6.98
C PHE A 93 -11.23 -0.43 7.22
N GLN A 94 -12.10 -0.55 6.20
CA GLN A 94 -13.28 -1.42 6.26
C GLN A 94 -12.88 -2.85 6.60
N TRP A 95 -11.83 -3.38 5.95
CA TRP A 95 -11.29 -4.69 6.26
C TRP A 95 -10.74 -4.76 7.69
N LYS A 96 -9.92 -3.77 8.13
CA LYS A 96 -9.32 -3.73 9.48
C LYS A 96 -10.36 -3.90 10.58
N ASN A 97 -11.45 -3.16 10.46
CA ASN A 97 -12.52 -3.04 11.45
C ASN A 97 -13.61 -4.13 11.34
N ALA A 98 -13.57 -4.96 10.30
CA ALA A 98 -14.55 -6.02 10.08
C ALA A 98 -14.29 -7.26 10.96
N ARG A 99 -15.33 -8.06 11.20
CA ARG A 99 -15.20 -9.37 11.87
C ARG A 99 -14.48 -10.38 10.96
N ASN A 100 -13.88 -11.42 11.55
CA ASN A 100 -13.05 -12.40 10.81
C ASN A 100 -13.73 -13.00 9.56
N ARG A 101 -15.02 -13.35 9.63
CA ARG A 101 -15.75 -13.87 8.45
C ARG A 101 -15.95 -12.80 7.37
N GLN A 102 -16.21 -11.55 7.78
CA GLN A 102 -16.41 -10.43 6.87
C GLN A 102 -15.10 -10.01 6.18
N LYS A 103 -13.95 -10.12 6.87
CA LYS A 103 -12.63 -9.86 6.29
C LYS A 103 -12.34 -10.68 5.04
N ILE A 104 -12.73 -11.96 5.03
CA ILE A 104 -12.55 -12.85 3.87
C ILE A 104 -13.41 -12.36 2.70
N VAL A 105 -14.66 -11.99 2.97
CA VAL A 105 -15.59 -11.47 1.95
C VAL A 105 -15.07 -10.15 1.36
N LEU A 106 -14.70 -9.20 2.22
CA LEU A 106 -14.19 -7.89 1.80
C LEU A 106 -12.91 -8.01 0.97
N LEU A 107 -11.99 -8.90 1.33
CA LEU A 107 -10.76 -9.13 0.57
C LEU A 107 -11.07 -9.70 -0.82
N ARG A 108 -12.00 -10.66 -0.94
CA ARG A 108 -12.41 -11.23 -2.23
C ARG A 108 -13.13 -10.23 -3.13
N GLU A 109 -13.95 -9.36 -2.54
CA GLU A 109 -14.73 -8.37 -3.30
C GLU A 109 -13.89 -7.20 -3.77
N SER A 110 -13.00 -6.69 -2.91
CA SER A 110 -12.23 -5.47 -3.16
C SER A 110 -10.81 -5.72 -3.64
N GLY A 111 -10.25 -6.91 -3.39
CA GLY A 111 -8.83 -7.19 -3.59
C GLY A 111 -7.92 -6.53 -2.56
N VAL A 112 -8.47 -5.92 -1.50
CA VAL A 112 -7.73 -5.09 -0.54
C VAL A 112 -7.95 -5.56 0.90
N GLN A 113 -6.89 -5.58 1.67
CA GLN A 113 -6.85 -5.69 3.13
C GLN A 113 -6.05 -4.53 3.71
N TYR A 114 -6.08 -4.38 5.03
CA TYR A 114 -5.26 -3.39 5.71
C TYR A 114 -3.76 -3.71 5.60
N SER A 115 -2.97 -2.68 5.35
CA SER A 115 -1.52 -2.65 5.54
C SER A 115 -1.11 -1.27 6.05
N GLU A 116 0.04 -1.16 6.73
CA GLU A 116 0.57 0.14 7.17
C GLU A 116 0.99 1.05 6.01
N LEU A 117 1.23 0.49 4.83
CA LEU A 117 1.62 1.25 3.63
C LEU A 117 0.44 1.58 2.70
N ASN A 118 -0.78 1.28 3.11
CA ASN A 118 -1.98 1.55 2.33
C ASN A 118 -2.66 2.83 2.84
#